data_AF-A0A6M1XQW4-F1
#
_entry.id   AF-A0A6M1XQW4-F1
#
_cell.length_a   1.000
_cell.length_b   1.000
_cell.length_c   1.000
_cell.angle_alpha   90.00
_cell.angle_beta   90.00
_cell.angle_gamma   90.00
#
_symmetry.space_group_name_H-M   'P 1'
#
loop_
_entity.id
_entity.type
_entity.pdbx_description
1 polymer ?
#
loop_
_entity_poly.entity_id
_entity_poly.type
_entity_poly.pdbx_seq_one_letter_code
_entity_poly.pdbx_strand_id
1 'polypeptide(L)'
;VISAVSDDKGRKVVTDYFTDVTERIYPVGRLDYDTSGLLLLTNDGSFSQKLTHPKHEVDKVYVAKIKGVPTKRDLLPLAKGIRIDGKRTAPANFQILSADIKT
;
A
#
# COMPACT_ATOMS: atom_id res chain seq x y z
N VAL A 1 -14.00 -4.03 3.38
CA VAL A 1 -13.25 -5.24 3.76
C VAL A 1 -11.97 -4.78 4.41
N ILE A 2 -11.52 -5.40 5.50
CA ILE A 2 -10.25 -5.02 6.13
C ILE A 2 -9.15 -6.05 5.85
N SER A 3 -7.89 -5.59 5.75
CA SER A 3 -6.71 -6.45 5.65
C SER A 3 -6.36 -7.06 7.01
N ALA A 4 -7.21 -7.96 7.48
CA ALA A 4 -7.04 -8.71 8.73
C ALA A 4 -7.50 -10.16 8.56
N VAL A 5 -7.25 -10.99 9.59
CA VAL A 5 -7.73 -12.38 9.67
C VAL A 5 -9.00 -12.52 10.53
N SER A 6 -9.29 -11.53 11.36
CA SER A 6 -10.48 -11.48 12.21
C SER A 6 -10.88 -10.03 12.51
N ASP A 7 -12.14 -9.82 12.86
CA ASP A 7 -12.68 -8.52 13.25
C ASP A 7 -13.65 -8.67 14.43
N ASP A 8 -13.55 -7.78 15.42
CA ASP A 8 -14.40 -7.73 16.62
C ASP A 8 -15.67 -6.90 16.43
N LYS A 9 -15.78 -6.16 15.31
CA LYS A 9 -16.87 -5.23 14.99
C LYS A 9 -17.76 -5.72 13.85
N GLY A 10 -17.66 -7.00 13.50
CA GLY A 10 -18.48 -7.64 12.47
C GLY A 10 -18.18 -7.16 11.04
N ARG A 11 -17.04 -6.52 10.79
CA ARG A 11 -16.62 -6.11 9.45
C ARG A 11 -16.05 -7.31 8.70
N LYS A 12 -16.39 -7.42 7.41
CA LYS A 12 -15.82 -8.43 6.52
C LYS A 12 -14.30 -8.29 6.43
N VAL A 13 -13.58 -9.40 6.57
CA VAL A 13 -12.12 -9.48 6.46
C VAL A 13 -11.71 -10.07 5.11
N VAL A 14 -10.45 -9.88 4.71
CA VAL A 14 -9.97 -10.33 3.39
C VAL A 14 -10.02 -11.86 3.24
N THR A 15 -9.81 -12.60 4.33
CA THR A 15 -9.84 -14.07 4.31
C THR A 15 -11.23 -14.64 4.00
N ASP A 16 -12.30 -13.88 4.26
CA ASP A 16 -13.69 -14.28 3.96
C ASP A 16 -13.96 -14.46 2.46
N TYR A 17 -13.03 -14.03 1.60
CA TYR A 17 -13.14 -14.20 0.14
C TYR A 17 -12.53 -15.52 -0.37
N PHE A 18 -11.83 -16.27 0.48
CA PHE A 18 -11.09 -17.47 0.08
C PHE A 18 -11.69 -18.72 0.75
N THR A 19 -12.95 -19.03 0.43
CA THR A 19 -13.68 -20.17 1.02
C THR A 19 -13.12 -21.52 0.64
N ASP A 20 -12.42 -21.59 -0.49
CA ASP A 20 -11.89 -22.84 -1.06
C ASP A 20 -10.45 -23.11 -0.59
N VAL A 21 -9.86 -22.22 0.22
CA VAL A 21 -8.52 -22.38 0.79
C VAL A 21 -8.66 -22.94 2.21
N THR A 22 -8.16 -24.16 2.42
CA THR A 22 -8.29 -24.85 3.71
C THR A 22 -7.21 -24.45 4.72
N GLU A 23 -6.07 -23.98 4.22
CA GLU A 23 -4.93 -23.56 5.00
C GLU A 23 -5.18 -22.20 5.66
N ARG A 24 -4.60 -22.03 6.86
CA ARG A 24 -4.61 -20.73 7.52
C ARG A 24 -3.70 -19.74 6.79
N ILE A 25 -4.30 -18.87 5.99
CA ILE A 25 -3.62 -17.75 5.32
C ILE A 25 -3.85 -16.43 6.05
N TYR A 26 -2.92 -15.49 5.87
CA TYR A 26 -3.00 -14.15 6.43
C TYR A 26 -2.38 -13.13 5.47
N PRO A 27 -2.83 -11.86 5.52
CA PRO A 27 -2.31 -10.81 4.65
C PRO A 27 -0.85 -10.49 4.97
N VAL A 28 -0.03 -10.33 3.93
CA VAL A 28 1.34 -9.83 4.02
C VAL A 28 1.29 -8.31 4.03
N GLY A 29 1.30 -7.74 5.23
CA GLY A 29 1.11 -6.30 5.42
C GLY A 29 -0.37 -5.91 5.41
N ARG A 30 -0.64 -4.62 5.21
CA ARG A 30 -1.99 -4.05 5.28
C ARG A 30 -2.21 -3.07 4.14
N LEU A 31 -3.42 -3.08 3.59
CA LEU A 31 -3.96 -1.97 2.82
C LEU A 31 -4.89 -1.16 3.72
N ASP A 32 -4.88 0.15 3.55
CA ASP A 32 -5.81 1.04 4.25
C ASP A 32 -7.23 0.85 3.71
N TYR A 33 -8.24 1.12 4.54
CA TYR A 33 -9.63 0.78 4.25
C TYR A 33 -10.17 1.46 2.99
N ASP A 34 -9.74 2.68 2.73
CA ASP A 34 -10.12 3.53 1.59
C ASP A 34 -9.18 3.35 0.38
N THR A 35 -8.29 2.36 0.42
CA THR A 35 -7.40 2.02 -0.69
C THR A 35 -7.83 0.74 -1.39
N SER A 36 -7.40 0.60 -2.64
CA SER A 36 -7.55 -0.62 -3.43
C SER A 36 -6.21 -1.01 -4.02
N GLY A 37 -5.98 -2.30 -4.24
CA GLY A 37 -4.79 -2.74 -4.94
C GLY A 37 -4.42 -4.18 -4.65
N LEU A 38 -3.15 -4.48 -4.87
CA LEU A 38 -2.56 -5.79 -4.62
C LEU A 38 -2.40 -6.03 -3.12
N LEU A 39 -2.89 -7.18 -2.66
CA LEU A 39 -2.65 -7.70 -1.32
C LEU A 39 -2.26 -9.16 -1.42
N LEU A 40 -1.07 -9.50 -0.91
CA LEU A 40 -0.61 -10.88 -0.88
C LEU A 40 -1.12 -11.57 0.38
N LEU A 41 -1.49 -12.84 0.26
CA LEU A 41 -1.83 -13.70 1.39
C LEU A 41 -0.88 -14.90 1.38
N THR A 42 -0.45 -15.33 2.56
CA THR A 42 0.44 -16.49 2.72
C THR A 42 0.16 -17.21 4.04
N ASN A 43 0.59 -18.46 4.13
CA ASN A 43 0.72 -19.23 5.37
C ASN A 43 2.19 -19.36 5.84
N ASP A 44 3.16 -18.79 5.10
CA ASP A 44 4.59 -18.81 5.43
C ASP A 44 4.99 -17.55 6.23
N GLY A 45 5.35 -17.76 7.50
CA GLY A 45 5.74 -16.69 8.42
C GLY A 45 7.04 -16.00 8.00
N SER A 46 7.99 -16.77 7.49
CA SER A 46 9.31 -16.28 7.09
C SER A 46 9.21 -15.39 5.85
N PHE A 47 8.39 -15.79 4.86
CA PHE A 47 8.11 -14.99 3.67
C PHE A 47 7.41 -13.67 4.04
N SER A 48 6.39 -13.75 4.90
CA SER A 48 5.68 -12.55 5.36
C SER A 48 6.61 -11.59 6.10
N GLN A 49 7.45 -12.09 7.01
CA GLN A 49 8.42 -11.26 7.73
C GLN A 49 9.41 -10.61 6.76
N LYS A 50 9.92 -11.36 5.78
CA LYS A 50 10.86 -10.85 4.79
C LYS A 50 10.27 -9.71 3.95
N LEU A 51 8.98 -9.77 3.62
CA LEU A 51 8.33 -8.72 2.83
C LEU A 51 7.89 -7.50 3.65
N THR A 52 7.55 -7.70 4.92
CA THR A 52 6.98 -6.64 5.77
C THR A 52 8.01 -5.90 6.60
N HIS A 53 9.14 -6.52 6.92
CA HIS A 53 10.12 -5.92 7.83
C HIS A 53 10.87 -4.75 7.15
N PRO A 54 10.90 -3.54 7.76
CA PRO A 54 11.44 -2.33 7.12
C PRO A 54 12.88 -2.45 6.60
N LYS A 55 13.73 -3.24 7.28
CA LYS A 55 15.14 -3.50 6.89
C LYS A 55 15.29 -4.06 5.46
N HIS A 56 14.27 -4.72 4.94
CA HIS A 56 14.35 -5.32 3.60
C HIS A 56 14.02 -4.34 2.47
N GLU A 57 13.55 -3.12 2.80
CA GLU A 57 13.36 -2.03 1.85
C GLU A 57 12.64 -2.47 0.55
N VAL A 58 11.62 -3.31 0.69
CA VAL A 58 10.86 -3.83 -0.45
C VAL A 58 10.10 -2.70 -1.10
N ASP A 59 10.40 -2.46 -2.38
CA ASP A 59 9.77 -1.43 -3.19
C ASP A 59 8.27 -1.69 -3.35
N LYS A 60 7.49 -0.61 -3.24
CA LYS A 60 6.04 -0.61 -3.44
C LYS A 60 5.69 0.49 -4.41
N VAL A 61 4.94 0.13 -5.45
CA VAL A 61 4.50 1.04 -6.50
C VAL A 61 3.02 1.32 -6.32
N TYR A 62 2.66 2.59 -6.29
CA TYR A 62 1.29 3.06 -6.11
C TYR A 62 0.85 3.93 -7.28
N VAL A 63 -0.42 3.81 -7.66
CA VAL A 63 -1.09 4.77 -8.55
C VAL A 63 -1.97 5.65 -7.68
N ALA A 64 -1.63 6.93 -7.60
CA ALA A 64 -2.39 7.90 -6.83
C ALA A 64 -3.12 8.87 -7.77
N LYS A 65 -4.42 9.03 -7.56
CA LYS A 65 -5.21 10.09 -8.18
C LYS A 65 -5.32 11.25 -7.20
N ILE A 66 -4.93 12.44 -7.65
CA ILE A 66 -4.93 13.65 -6.83
C ILE A 66 -5.79 14.74 -7.46
N LYS A 67 -6.13 15.76 -6.67
CA LYS A 67 -6.81 16.96 -7.15
C LYS A 67 -5.78 17.94 -7.73
N GLY A 68 -6.08 18.50 -8.90
CA GLY A 68 -5.19 19.41 -9.62
C GLY A 68 -4.20 18.69 -10.54
N VAL A 69 -3.43 19.46 -11.29
CA VAL A 69 -2.41 18.95 -12.23
C VAL A 69 -1.04 19.47 -11.78
N PRO A 70 -0.25 18.70 -11.03
CA PRO A 70 1.07 19.15 -10.58
C PRO A 70 2.05 19.18 -11.74
N THR A 71 2.99 20.13 -11.69
CA THR A 71 4.15 20.09 -12.56
C THR A 71 5.18 19.09 -12.04
N LYS A 72 6.13 18.68 -12.89
CA LYS A 72 7.28 17.88 -12.43
C LYS A 72 8.03 18.56 -11.29
N ARG A 73 8.13 19.89 -11.32
CA ARG A 73 8.83 20.69 -10.30
C ARG A 73 8.14 20.58 -8.93
N ASP A 74 6.81 20.56 -8.91
CA ASP A 74 6.03 20.43 -7.66
C ASP A 74 6.23 19.08 -6.99
N LEU A 75 6.53 18.04 -7.78
CA LEU A 75 6.74 16.66 -7.30
C LEU A 75 8.22 16.35 -7.00
N LEU A 76 9.17 17.17 -7.43
CA LEU A 76 10.61 16.99 -7.11
C LEU A 76 10.91 16.81 -5.61
N PRO A 77 10.20 17.44 -4.66
CA PRO A 77 10.41 17.17 -3.23
C PRO A 77 10.24 15.71 -2.85
N LEU A 78 9.35 14.94 -3.50
CA LEU A 78 9.15 13.52 -3.24
C LEU A 78 10.43 12.71 -3.54
N ALA A 79 11.10 13.03 -4.65
CA ALA A 79 12.37 12.40 -5.04
C ALA A 79 13.52 12.73 -4.08
N LYS A 80 13.41 13.79 -3.29
CA LYS A 80 14.40 14.17 -2.27
C LYS A 80 14.00 13.72 -0.86
N GLY A 81 12.80 13.18 -0.68
CA GLY A 81 12.21 12.93 0.63
C GLY A 81 11.70 14.21 1.28
N ILE A 82 10.46 14.16 1.79
CA ILE A 82 9.75 15.26 2.42
C ILE A 82 9.66 15.06 3.94
N ARG A 83 9.32 16.10 4.71
CA ARG A 83 9.06 15.96 6.15
C ARG A 83 7.58 15.68 6.41
N ILE A 84 7.30 14.60 7.12
CA ILE A 84 5.97 14.21 7.59
C ILE A 84 6.13 13.82 9.07
N ASP A 85 5.30 14.37 9.95
CA ASP A 85 5.29 14.08 11.38
C ASP A 85 6.68 14.14 12.05
N GLY A 86 7.44 15.19 11.70
CA GLY A 86 8.79 15.43 12.24
C GLY A 86 9.89 14.53 11.70
N LYS A 87 9.57 13.55 10.84
CA LYS A 87 10.55 12.66 10.20
C LYS A 87 10.68 12.95 8.71
N ARG A 88 11.90 12.78 8.17
CA ARG A 88 12.11 12.85 6.73
C ARG A 88 11.82 11.48 6.11
N THR A 89 11.03 11.45 5.06
CA THR A 89 10.77 10.23 4.29
C THR A 89 12.02 9.81 3.53
N ALA A 90 12.09 8.52 3.18
CA ALA A 90 13.01 8.06 2.15
C ALA A 90 12.70 8.77 0.81
N PRO A 91 13.69 8.92 -0.09
CA PRO A 91 13.45 9.40 -1.44
C PRO A 91 12.52 8.42 -2.20
N ALA A 92 11.65 8.95 -3.06
CA ALA A 92 10.72 8.15 -3.84
C ALA A 92 10.74 8.54 -5.32
N ASN A 93 10.58 7.54 -6.20
CA ASN A 93 10.39 7.79 -7.62
C ASN A 93 8.93 8.17 -7.90
N PHE A 94 8.71 9.06 -8.86
CA PHE A 94 7.36 9.43 -9.31
C PHE A 94 7.28 9.51 -10.82
N GLN A 95 6.09 9.24 -11.35
CA GLN A 95 5.76 9.40 -12.76
C GLN A 95 4.33 9.92 -12.87
N ILE A 96 4.11 10.92 -13.73
CA ILE A 96 2.77 11.37 -14.10
C ILE A 96 2.26 10.43 -15.19
N LEU A 97 1.24 9.62 -14.87
CA LEU A 97 0.66 8.65 -15.81
C LEU A 97 -0.36 9.29 -16.76
N SER A 98 -1.19 10.20 -16.24
CA SER A 98 -2.21 10.92 -17.00
C SER A 98 -2.61 12.20 -16.26
N ALA A 99 -3.20 13.16 -16.98
CA ALA A 99 -3.76 14.38 -16.41
C ALA A 99 -5.09 14.71 -17.11
N ASP A 100 -6.11 15.03 -16.31
CA ASP A 100 -7.38 15.56 -16.81
C ASP A 100 -7.27 17.08 -16.92
N ILE A 101 -6.80 17.54 -18.08
CA ILE A 101 -6.70 18.96 -18.39
C ILE A 101 -8.06 19.37 -18.94
N LYS A 102 -8.94 19.86 -18.06
CA LYS A 102 -10.17 20.54 -18.52
C LYS A 102 -9.76 21.66 -19.47
N THR A 103 -10.18 21.51 -20.72
CA THR A 103 -9.99 22.49 -21.79
C THR A 103 -10.89 23.70 -21.57
#